data_AF-A0A255SGQ0-F1
#
_entry.id   AF-A0A255SGQ0-F1
#
_cell.length_a   1.000
_cell.length_b   1.000
_cell.length_c   1.000
_cell.angle_alpha   90.00
_cell.angle_beta   90.00
_cell.angle_gamma   90.00
#
_symmetry.space_group_name_H-M   'P 1'
#
loop_
_entity.id
_entity.type
_entity.pdbx_description
1 polymer ?
#
loop_
_entity_poly.entity_id
_entity_poly.type
_entity_poly.pdbx_seq_one_letter_code
_entity_poly.pdbx_strand_id
1 'polypeptide(L)'
;MHIKEKHLQLLPTLQNALLAVAVFCYWMWIAPHLLFFRESMQLFLWTEDYLSERLAVPGGFAQYLGECIVQLFLNPAIGAGCYALMAVMTKIVSARLLSSVITDKVRWSWFTLLPPLVLWYITTVPTIPMTVPVALLLTITLMAILPDNPRSSMWLTIVLVPAGYWLLGPAIVLLPLYHLRFLHRAQRFHIVTVVLGTLLLLAGSVVASSRVVAYPLRMLVHGIDYHWAPELMGDEEEMIYDMLSRRQRWATIANRYNTHPSDNPAILAVAKYALYHEGMIERQELLQGLAPSFRSQNSIPAMQMISEVYLRVGFITMSQRNAFEAMEGIPNCNKSARSLYRLVETNLITGQYEVALKYITILEHTLMYRSWANKMRRLVEHPQRIRNHVFYHELQLVYNATPDAFF
;
A
#
# COMPACT_ATOMS: atom_id res chain seq x y z
N MET A 1 -35.05 32.70 14.02
CA MET A 1 -34.84 32.32 12.61
C MET A 1 -33.34 32.36 12.24
N HIS A 2 -32.60 33.41 12.59
CA HIS A 2 -31.16 33.56 12.33
C HIS A 2 -30.24 32.45 12.90
N ILE A 3 -30.60 31.84 14.03
CA ILE A 3 -29.79 30.75 14.64
C ILE A 3 -29.85 29.48 13.76
N LYS A 4 -30.99 29.15 13.16
CA LYS A 4 -31.17 27.96 12.29
C LYS A 4 -30.33 28.04 11.01
N GLU A 5 -30.17 29.23 10.43
CA GLU A 5 -29.37 29.43 9.21
C GLU A 5 -27.87 29.27 9.45
N LYS A 6 -27.37 29.74 10.59
CA LYS A 6 -25.94 29.62 10.96
C LYS A 6 -25.54 28.16 11.23
N HIS A 7 -26.40 27.37 11.86
CA HIS A 7 -26.17 25.93 12.04
C HIS A 7 -26.18 25.15 10.72
N LEU A 8 -27.03 25.55 9.77
CA LEU A 8 -27.09 24.94 8.43
C LEU A 8 -25.82 25.18 7.60
N GLN A 9 -25.16 26.33 7.78
CA GLN A 9 -23.91 26.66 7.11
C GLN A 9 -22.69 25.92 7.70
N LEU A 10 -22.73 25.52 8.97
CA LEU A 10 -21.66 24.77 9.64
C LEU A 10 -21.73 23.25 9.42
N LEU A 11 -22.86 22.75 8.90
CA LEU A 11 -23.09 21.31 8.70
C LEU A 11 -22.02 20.64 7.80
N PRO A 12 -21.64 21.18 6.63
CA PRO A 12 -20.63 20.53 5.77
C PRO A 12 -19.25 20.46 6.43
N THR A 13 -18.88 21.48 7.20
CA THR A 13 -17.62 21.55 7.95
C THR A 13 -17.61 20.53 9.08
N LEU A 14 -18.71 20.41 9.82
CA LEU A 14 -18.88 19.39 10.85
C LEU A 14 -18.79 17.98 10.26
N GLN A 15 -19.47 17.73 9.14
CA GLN A 15 -19.39 16.44 8.44
C GLN A 15 -17.97 16.13 7.96
N ASN A 16 -17.18 17.13 7.51
CA ASN A 16 -15.77 16.91 7.14
C ASN A 16 -14.94 16.51 8.35
N ALA A 17 -15.13 17.19 9.49
CA ALA A 17 -14.42 16.86 10.73
C ALA A 17 -14.79 15.45 11.22
N LEU A 18 -16.09 15.11 11.23
CA LEU A 18 -16.56 13.77 11.61
C LEU A 18 -16.02 12.68 10.69
N LEU A 19 -16.02 12.92 9.37
CA LEU A 19 -15.45 11.98 8.39
C LEU A 19 -13.95 11.79 8.64
N ALA A 20 -13.20 12.88 8.84
CA ALA A 20 -11.76 12.82 9.10
C ALA A 20 -11.45 12.01 10.36
N VAL A 21 -12.15 12.31 11.46
CA VAL A 21 -11.99 11.61 12.74
C VAL A 21 -12.37 10.14 12.59
N ALA A 22 -13.51 9.82 11.97
CA ALA A 22 -13.96 8.43 11.79
C ALA A 22 -12.96 7.59 10.99
N VAL A 23 -12.51 8.11 9.84
CA VAL A 23 -11.52 7.43 8.99
C VAL A 23 -10.19 7.29 9.72
N PHE A 24 -9.73 8.33 10.42
CA PHE A 24 -8.50 8.29 11.21
C PHE A 24 -8.56 7.22 12.30
N CYS A 25 -9.62 7.22 13.11
CA CYS A 25 -9.81 6.28 14.21
C CYS A 25 -9.87 4.82 13.70
N TYR A 26 -10.55 4.61 12.57
CA TYR A 26 -10.61 3.29 11.94
C TYR A 26 -9.23 2.78 11.56
N TRP A 27 -8.44 3.57 10.82
CA TRP A 27 -7.11 3.14 10.38
C TRP A 27 -6.09 3.05 11.53
N MET A 28 -6.23 3.89 12.56
CA MET A 28 -5.33 3.90 13.70
C MET A 28 -5.55 2.70 14.64
N TRP A 29 -6.80 2.29 14.87
CA TRP A 29 -7.14 1.33 15.92
C TRP A 29 -7.86 0.07 15.43
N ILE A 30 -8.66 0.14 14.37
CA ILE A 30 -9.44 -1.00 13.86
C ILE A 30 -8.64 -1.78 12.82
N ALA A 31 -8.12 -1.09 11.79
CA ALA A 31 -7.42 -1.70 10.67
C ALA A 31 -5.93 -1.31 10.52
N PRO A 32 -5.12 -1.14 11.59
CA PRO A 32 -3.70 -0.82 11.43
C PRO A 32 -2.93 -1.94 10.72
N HIS A 33 -3.38 -3.19 10.81
CA HIS A 33 -2.73 -4.34 10.18
C HIS A 33 -2.67 -4.19 8.65
N LEU A 34 -3.73 -3.66 8.03
CA LEU A 34 -3.76 -3.36 6.60
C LEU A 34 -2.77 -2.26 6.19
N LEU A 35 -2.46 -1.30 7.07
CA LEU A 35 -1.43 -0.28 6.80
C LEU A 35 -0.05 -0.92 6.68
N PHE A 36 0.31 -1.76 7.65
CA PHE A 36 1.60 -2.45 7.68
C PHE A 36 1.72 -3.46 6.54
N PHE A 37 0.65 -4.17 6.22
CA PHE A 37 0.59 -5.09 5.09
C PHE A 37 0.85 -4.35 3.77
N ARG A 38 0.15 -3.24 3.51
CA ARG A 38 0.36 -2.46 2.29
C ARG A 38 1.79 -1.94 2.17
N GLU A 39 2.36 -1.47 3.27
CA GLU A 39 3.74 -1.00 3.28
C GLU A 39 4.74 -2.14 3.02
N SER A 40 4.47 -3.35 3.51
CA SER A 40 5.36 -4.48 3.32
C SER A 40 5.30 -5.08 1.90
N MET A 41 4.28 -4.75 1.12
CA MET A 41 4.02 -5.30 -0.22
C MET A 41 4.60 -4.47 -1.36
N GLN A 42 5.33 -3.38 -1.09
CA GLN A 42 5.90 -2.54 -2.14
C GLN A 42 7.12 -1.74 -1.69
N LEU A 43 7.92 -1.29 -2.65
CA LEU A 43 9.04 -0.36 -2.47
C LEU A 43 8.69 0.99 -3.08
N PHE A 44 9.29 2.07 -2.57
CA PHE A 44 9.29 3.39 -3.19
C PHE A 44 10.68 4.01 -3.08
N LEU A 45 11.18 4.58 -4.19
CA LEU A 45 12.51 5.18 -4.27
C LEU A 45 12.43 6.60 -4.83
N TRP A 46 13.19 7.52 -4.25
CA TRP A 46 13.33 8.92 -4.72
C TRP A 46 14.34 9.07 -5.88
N THR A 47 14.59 8.02 -6.66
CA THR A 47 15.54 8.05 -7.79
C THR A 47 14.85 8.46 -9.08
N GLU A 48 15.60 9.09 -9.99
CA GLU A 48 15.10 9.44 -11.33
C GLU A 48 14.73 8.20 -12.13
N ASP A 49 15.53 7.14 -12.03
CA ASP A 49 15.25 5.85 -12.68
C ASP A 49 13.89 5.30 -12.26
N TYR A 50 13.60 5.28 -10.96
CA TYR A 50 12.32 4.79 -10.43
C TYR A 50 11.13 5.60 -10.93
N LEU A 51 11.25 6.93 -10.96
CA LEU A 51 10.22 7.80 -11.53
C LEU A 51 10.04 7.53 -13.03
N SER A 52 11.13 7.39 -13.78
CA SER A 52 11.08 7.16 -15.23
C SER A 52 10.42 5.83 -15.60
N GLU A 53 10.70 4.76 -14.84
CA GLU A 53 10.08 3.44 -15.01
C GLU A 53 8.56 3.51 -14.80
N ARG A 54 8.11 4.27 -13.78
CA ARG A 54 6.68 4.47 -13.53
C ARG A 54 6.04 5.31 -14.64
N LEU A 55 6.64 6.41 -15.06
CA LEU A 55 6.09 7.26 -16.11
C LEU A 55 6.08 6.61 -17.51
N ALA A 56 6.84 5.53 -17.71
CA ALA A 56 6.89 4.78 -18.96
C ALA A 56 5.66 3.90 -19.21
N VAL A 57 4.78 3.72 -18.22
CA VAL A 57 3.59 2.85 -18.34
C VAL A 57 2.27 3.58 -18.04
N PRO A 58 1.16 3.19 -18.68
CA PRO A 58 -0.16 3.76 -18.39
C PRO A 58 -0.58 3.59 -16.92
N GLY A 59 -1.03 4.68 -16.30
CA GLY A 59 -1.41 4.74 -14.89
C GLY A 59 -0.23 4.89 -13.92
N GLY A 60 1.00 4.96 -14.42
CA GLY A 60 2.19 4.92 -13.58
C GLY A 60 2.42 6.17 -12.73
N PHE A 61 1.89 7.33 -13.11
CA PHE A 61 1.94 8.52 -12.24
C PHE A 61 1.07 8.35 -10.98
N ALA A 62 -0.13 7.79 -11.13
CA ALA A 62 -0.97 7.45 -9.99
C ALA A 62 -0.32 6.37 -9.10
N GLN A 63 0.35 5.39 -9.72
CA GLN A 63 1.11 4.37 -9.00
C GLN A 63 2.27 4.98 -8.20
N TYR A 64 3.09 5.82 -8.83
CA TYR A 64 4.21 6.51 -8.17
C TYR A 64 3.75 7.32 -6.94
N LEU A 65 2.65 8.07 -7.07
CA LEU A 65 2.08 8.81 -5.94
C LEU A 65 1.49 7.89 -4.86
N GLY A 66 0.82 6.81 -5.25
CA GLY A 66 0.29 5.80 -4.33
C GLY A 66 1.41 5.15 -3.49
N GLU A 67 2.48 4.72 -4.16
CA GLU A 67 3.67 4.15 -3.54
C GLU A 67 4.37 5.15 -2.61
N CYS A 68 4.48 6.40 -3.05
CA CYS A 68 5.01 7.50 -2.24
C CYS A 68 4.23 7.69 -0.93
N ILE A 69 2.89 7.56 -0.96
CA ILE A 69 2.05 7.70 0.23
C ILE A 69 2.20 6.48 1.15
N VAL A 70 2.14 5.27 0.59
CA VAL A 70 2.18 4.03 1.37
C VAL A 70 3.50 3.84 2.10
N GLN A 71 4.63 4.37 1.61
CA GLN A 71 5.88 4.29 2.37
C GLN A 71 5.73 4.89 3.79
N LEU A 72 4.81 5.85 3.98
CA LEU A 72 4.53 6.49 5.27
C LEU A 72 3.75 5.61 6.23
N PHE A 73 3.14 4.52 5.74
CA PHE A 73 2.28 3.64 6.54
C PHE A 73 3.06 2.81 7.55
N LEU A 74 4.41 2.80 7.47
CA LEU A 74 5.27 2.31 8.54
C LEU A 74 4.94 2.97 9.89
N ASN A 75 4.48 4.25 9.86
CA ASN A 75 3.89 4.92 11.00
C ASN A 75 2.34 4.94 10.87
N PRO A 76 1.61 4.16 11.69
CA PRO A 76 0.15 4.07 11.60
C PRO A 76 -0.59 5.39 11.74
N ALA A 77 -0.08 6.30 12.58
CA ALA A 77 -0.73 7.59 12.79
C ALA A 77 -0.64 8.47 11.52
N ILE A 78 0.50 8.45 10.83
CA ILE A 78 0.68 9.17 9.56
C ILE A 78 -0.18 8.51 8.48
N GLY A 79 -0.17 7.18 8.37
CA GLY A 79 -1.00 6.45 7.40
C GLY A 79 -2.50 6.70 7.58
N ALA A 80 -3.00 6.66 8.82
CA ALA A 80 -4.37 7.02 9.15
C ALA A 80 -4.69 8.48 8.77
N GLY A 81 -3.75 9.39 9.00
CA GLY A 81 -3.85 10.79 8.57
C GLY A 81 -3.95 10.94 7.05
N CYS A 82 -3.16 10.19 6.28
CA CYS A 82 -3.22 10.18 4.81
C CYS A 82 -4.59 9.74 4.29
N TYR A 83 -5.16 8.65 4.83
CA TYR A 83 -6.50 8.21 4.45
C TYR A 83 -7.59 9.20 4.85
N ALA A 84 -7.51 9.79 6.05
CA ALA A 84 -8.45 10.81 6.49
C ALA A 84 -8.41 12.05 5.58
N LEU A 85 -7.20 12.51 5.22
CA LEU A 85 -7.01 13.62 4.28
C LEU A 85 -7.61 13.29 2.91
N MET A 86 -7.33 12.10 2.38
CA MET A 86 -7.84 11.66 1.08
C MET A 86 -9.38 11.59 1.06
N ALA A 87 -10.00 11.09 2.12
CA ALA A 87 -11.46 11.07 2.27
C ALA A 87 -12.05 12.49 2.31
N VAL A 88 -11.47 13.40 3.09
CA VAL A 88 -11.92 14.80 3.15
C VAL A 88 -11.75 15.51 1.81
N MET A 89 -10.61 15.33 1.14
CA MET A 89 -10.36 15.91 -0.18
C MET A 89 -11.37 15.41 -1.22
N THR A 90 -11.62 14.10 -1.23
CA THR A 90 -12.64 13.46 -2.08
C THR A 90 -14.01 14.08 -1.84
N LYS A 91 -14.40 14.29 -0.57
CA LYS A 91 -15.66 14.95 -0.22
C LYS A 91 -15.71 16.39 -0.72
N ILE A 92 -14.66 17.18 -0.47
CA ILE A 92 -14.60 18.60 -0.86
C ILE A 92 -14.75 18.74 -2.39
N VAL A 93 -14.02 17.92 -3.15
CA VAL A 93 -14.08 17.93 -4.62
C VAL A 93 -15.47 17.48 -5.10
N SER A 94 -16.02 16.42 -4.51
CA SER A 94 -17.37 15.94 -4.83
C SER A 94 -18.46 16.98 -4.54
N ALA A 95 -18.32 17.73 -3.44
CA ALA A 95 -19.23 18.82 -3.11
C ALA A 95 -19.17 19.97 -4.13
N ARG A 96 -17.96 20.31 -4.61
CA ARG A 96 -17.81 21.29 -5.71
C ARG A 96 -18.52 20.81 -6.98
N LEU A 97 -18.31 19.56 -7.38
CA LEU A 97 -18.97 18.95 -8.53
C LEU A 97 -20.49 19.00 -8.40
N LEU A 98 -21.04 18.63 -7.24
CA LEU A 98 -22.49 18.62 -7.01
C LEU A 98 -23.09 20.03 -7.00
N SER A 99 -22.36 21.00 -6.46
CA SER A 99 -22.81 22.40 -6.41
C SER A 99 -22.90 23.06 -7.79
N SER A 100 -22.22 22.51 -8.81
CA SER A 100 -22.37 22.95 -10.20
C SER A 100 -23.69 22.50 -10.85
N VAL A 101 -24.38 21.52 -10.24
CA VAL A 101 -25.58 20.88 -10.80
C VAL A 101 -26.83 21.19 -9.97
N ILE A 102 -26.71 21.37 -8.65
CA ILE A 102 -27.86 21.46 -7.74
C ILE A 102 -27.82 22.74 -6.89
N THR A 103 -28.95 23.46 -6.84
CA THR A 103 -29.11 24.74 -6.13
C THR A 103 -29.29 24.59 -4.62
N ASP A 104 -29.90 23.50 -4.14
CA ASP A 104 -30.16 23.25 -2.71
C ASP A 104 -28.95 22.59 -2.02
N LYS A 105 -28.05 23.41 -1.49
CA LYS A 105 -26.76 22.96 -0.94
C LYS A 105 -26.88 22.14 0.35
N VAL A 106 -27.96 22.30 1.12
CA VAL A 106 -28.07 21.70 2.46
C VAL A 106 -28.58 20.27 2.37
N ARG A 107 -29.69 20.03 1.65
CA ARG A 107 -30.28 18.69 1.53
C ARG A 107 -29.34 17.72 0.82
N TRP A 108 -28.57 18.22 -0.13
CA TRP A 108 -27.68 17.40 -0.94
C TRP A 108 -26.27 17.22 -0.36
N SER A 109 -25.97 17.85 0.79
CA SER A 109 -24.68 17.66 1.49
C SER A 109 -24.43 16.20 1.87
N TRP A 110 -25.46 15.44 2.23
CA TRP A 110 -25.34 14.03 2.58
C TRP A 110 -24.91 13.14 1.41
N PHE A 111 -25.30 13.46 0.17
CA PHE A 111 -24.85 12.72 -1.01
C PHE A 111 -23.37 12.91 -1.30
N THR A 112 -22.76 14.02 -0.84
CA THR A 112 -21.31 14.26 -0.98
C THR A 112 -20.47 13.31 -0.12
N LEU A 113 -21.08 12.58 0.82
CA LEU A 113 -20.42 11.54 1.61
C LEU A 113 -20.31 10.21 0.85
N LEU A 114 -21.08 9.98 -0.22
CA LEU A 114 -21.01 8.70 -0.93
C LEU A 114 -19.62 8.45 -1.57
N PRO A 115 -19.02 9.39 -2.34
CA PRO A 115 -17.69 9.16 -2.91
C PRO A 115 -16.59 8.84 -1.90
N PRO A 116 -16.41 9.59 -0.79
CA PRO A 116 -15.38 9.23 0.19
C PRO A 116 -15.69 7.94 0.96
N LEU A 117 -16.96 7.56 1.16
CA LEU A 117 -17.32 6.27 1.77
C LEU A 117 -16.98 5.09 0.85
N VAL A 118 -17.28 5.22 -0.46
CA VAL A 118 -16.89 4.21 -1.46
C VAL A 118 -15.36 4.09 -1.52
N LEU A 119 -14.66 5.22 -1.54
CA LEU A 119 -13.20 5.24 -1.54
C LEU A 119 -12.63 4.59 -0.26
N TRP A 120 -13.22 4.86 0.90
CA TRP A 120 -12.85 4.21 2.15
C TRP A 120 -13.07 2.70 2.07
N TYR A 121 -14.22 2.21 1.59
CA TYR A 121 -14.46 0.78 1.40
C TYR A 121 -13.44 0.13 0.46
N ILE A 122 -13.14 0.75 -0.68
CA ILE A 122 -12.13 0.23 -1.63
C ILE A 122 -10.77 0.09 -0.93
N THR A 123 -10.39 1.05 -0.08
CA THR A 123 -9.11 1.00 0.65
C THR A 123 -9.04 -0.10 1.70
N THR A 124 -10.16 -0.67 2.17
CA THR A 124 -10.14 -1.82 3.09
C THR A 124 -9.88 -3.13 2.37
N VAL A 125 -10.00 -3.18 1.04
CA VAL A 125 -9.76 -4.40 0.25
C VAL A 125 -8.24 -4.57 0.01
N PRO A 126 -7.59 -5.63 0.53
CA PRO A 126 -6.13 -5.80 0.42
C PRO A 126 -5.63 -5.90 -1.03
N THR A 127 -6.47 -6.44 -1.93
CA THR A 127 -6.13 -6.60 -3.35
C THR A 127 -6.09 -5.30 -4.14
N ILE A 128 -6.66 -4.21 -3.60
CA ILE A 128 -6.69 -2.93 -4.31
C ILE A 128 -5.57 -2.04 -3.76
N PRO A 129 -4.51 -1.75 -4.53
CA PRO A 129 -3.41 -0.87 -4.10
C PRO A 129 -3.83 0.60 -3.96
N MET A 130 -2.97 1.40 -3.35
CA MET A 130 -3.18 2.84 -3.16
C MET A 130 -3.25 3.63 -4.48
N THR A 131 -2.77 3.05 -5.57
CA THR A 131 -2.88 3.54 -6.94
C THR A 131 -4.31 3.89 -7.33
N VAL A 132 -5.29 3.02 -6.98
CA VAL A 132 -6.70 3.23 -7.36
C VAL A 132 -7.33 4.44 -6.63
N PRO A 133 -7.27 4.55 -5.29
CA PRO A 133 -7.73 5.74 -4.58
C PRO A 133 -7.09 7.04 -5.09
N VAL A 134 -5.78 7.03 -5.37
CA VAL A 134 -5.08 8.21 -5.90
C VAL A 134 -5.59 8.56 -7.30
N ALA A 135 -5.69 7.59 -8.20
CA ALA A 135 -6.19 7.81 -9.55
C ALA A 135 -7.63 8.33 -9.57
N LEU A 136 -8.50 7.80 -8.71
CA LEU A 136 -9.87 8.27 -8.54
C LEU A 136 -9.90 9.72 -8.05
N LEU A 137 -9.15 10.04 -6.98
CA LEU A 137 -9.07 11.42 -6.45
C LEU A 137 -8.56 12.41 -7.50
N LEU A 138 -7.52 12.06 -8.24
CA LEU A 138 -6.98 12.91 -9.31
C LEU A 138 -8.00 13.06 -10.46
N THR A 139 -8.68 11.99 -10.84
CA THR A 139 -9.69 12.03 -11.90
C THR A 139 -10.89 12.90 -11.53
N ILE A 140 -11.44 12.79 -10.31
CA ILE A 140 -12.53 13.67 -9.87
C ILE A 140 -12.06 15.13 -9.72
N THR A 141 -10.79 15.34 -9.41
CA THR A 141 -10.19 16.69 -9.35
C THR A 141 -10.12 17.30 -10.75
N LEU A 142 -9.72 16.52 -11.77
CA LEU A 142 -9.75 16.94 -13.17
C LEU A 142 -11.17 17.32 -13.62
N MET A 143 -12.19 16.55 -13.23
CA MET A 143 -13.59 16.91 -13.52
C MET A 143 -13.98 18.25 -12.92
N ALA A 144 -13.52 18.55 -11.71
CA ALA A 144 -13.89 19.78 -11.00
C ALA A 144 -13.23 21.02 -11.60
N ILE A 145 -12.17 20.84 -12.40
CA ILE A 145 -11.45 21.91 -13.11
C ILE A 145 -12.04 22.14 -14.51
N LEU A 146 -12.86 21.21 -15.04
CA LEU A 146 -13.45 21.35 -16.37
C LEU A 146 -14.38 22.58 -16.46
N PRO A 147 -14.31 23.37 -17.56
CA PRO A 147 -15.20 24.50 -17.78
C PRO A 147 -16.69 24.12 -17.80
N ASP A 148 -17.55 25.05 -17.37
CA ASP A 148 -19.01 24.90 -17.42
C ASP A 148 -19.61 25.09 -18.81
N ASN A 149 -18.85 25.71 -19.72
CA ASN A 149 -19.24 25.81 -21.13
C ASN A 149 -19.01 24.45 -21.81
N PRO A 150 -20.06 23.80 -22.37
CA PRO A 150 -19.98 22.44 -22.89
C PRO A 150 -18.94 22.30 -24.01
N ARG A 151 -18.85 23.28 -24.92
CA ARG A 151 -17.91 23.21 -26.05
C ARG A 151 -16.45 23.17 -25.59
N SER A 152 -16.04 24.08 -24.71
CA SER A 152 -14.67 24.11 -24.18
C SER A 152 -14.38 22.89 -23.29
N SER A 153 -15.35 22.46 -22.49
CA SER A 153 -15.25 21.27 -21.65
C SER A 153 -14.96 20.02 -22.47
N MET A 154 -15.68 19.87 -23.60
CA MET A 154 -15.54 18.74 -24.52
C MET A 154 -14.19 18.76 -25.27
N TRP A 155 -13.79 19.92 -25.80
CA TRP A 155 -12.48 20.06 -26.45
C TRP A 155 -11.32 19.73 -25.52
N LEU A 156 -11.37 20.22 -24.28
CA LEU A 156 -10.35 19.91 -23.28
C LEU A 156 -10.33 18.41 -22.96
N THR A 157 -11.49 17.77 -22.90
CA THR A 157 -11.58 16.32 -22.62
C THR A 157 -10.97 15.46 -23.72
N ILE A 158 -11.10 15.85 -24.99
CA ILE A 158 -10.45 15.15 -26.11
C ILE A 158 -8.92 15.12 -25.92
N VAL A 159 -8.34 16.21 -25.42
CA VAL A 159 -6.90 16.29 -25.13
C VAL A 159 -6.53 15.56 -23.83
N LEU A 160 -7.35 15.70 -22.79
CA LEU A 160 -7.09 15.11 -21.48
C LEU A 160 -7.28 13.59 -21.42
N VAL A 161 -8.09 12.98 -22.29
CA VAL A 161 -8.35 11.53 -22.23
C VAL A 161 -7.09 10.71 -22.51
N PRO A 162 -6.33 10.93 -23.61
CA PRO A 162 -5.10 10.18 -23.86
C PRO A 162 -4.03 10.43 -22.79
N ALA A 163 -3.80 11.70 -22.43
CA ALA A 163 -2.82 12.06 -21.40
C ALA A 163 -3.21 11.54 -20.02
N GLY A 164 -4.48 11.65 -19.66
CA GLY A 164 -5.05 11.18 -18.41
C GLY A 164 -5.07 9.66 -18.31
N TYR A 165 -5.28 8.93 -19.43
CA TYR A 165 -5.10 7.48 -19.46
C TYR A 165 -3.64 7.10 -19.19
N TRP A 166 -2.68 7.80 -19.81
CA TRP A 166 -1.27 7.52 -19.58
C TRP A 166 -0.84 7.79 -18.13
N LEU A 167 -1.33 8.87 -17.51
CA LEU A 167 -0.93 9.24 -16.15
C LEU A 167 -1.75 8.51 -15.06
N LEU A 168 -3.07 8.40 -15.25
CA LEU A 168 -4.05 7.97 -14.25
C LEU A 168 -4.77 6.68 -14.64
N GLY A 169 -4.35 5.99 -15.72
CA GLY A 169 -4.90 4.71 -16.11
C GLY A 169 -6.39 4.76 -16.47
N PRO A 170 -7.12 3.64 -16.33
CA PRO A 170 -8.51 3.54 -16.75
C PRO A 170 -9.49 4.34 -15.88
N ALA A 171 -9.07 4.85 -14.72
CA ALA A 171 -9.90 5.71 -13.88
C ALA A 171 -10.41 6.95 -14.65
N ILE A 172 -9.65 7.41 -15.65
CA ILE A 172 -10.00 8.54 -16.52
C ILE A 172 -11.33 8.38 -17.25
N VAL A 173 -11.87 7.14 -17.36
CA VAL A 173 -13.19 6.85 -17.96
C VAL A 173 -14.31 7.69 -17.36
N LEU A 174 -14.18 8.07 -16.08
CA LEU A 174 -15.17 8.89 -15.41
C LEU A 174 -15.25 10.31 -16.04
N LEU A 175 -14.16 10.83 -16.63
CA LEU A 175 -14.10 12.16 -17.22
C LEU A 175 -15.02 12.30 -18.47
N PRO A 176 -14.99 11.40 -19.48
CA PRO A 176 -16.01 11.34 -20.52
C PRO A 176 -17.45 11.24 -19.98
N LEU A 177 -17.68 10.36 -19.00
CA LEU A 177 -19.01 10.13 -18.42
C LEU A 177 -19.55 11.38 -17.69
N TYR A 178 -18.68 12.22 -17.16
CA TYR A 178 -19.06 13.46 -16.49
C TYR A 178 -19.84 14.42 -17.41
N HIS A 179 -19.60 14.40 -18.73
CA HIS A 179 -20.33 15.25 -19.70
C HIS A 179 -21.81 14.94 -19.82
N LEU A 180 -22.26 13.77 -19.33
CA LEU A 180 -23.69 13.42 -19.26
C LEU A 180 -24.48 14.43 -18.41
N ARG A 181 -23.83 15.21 -17.53
CA ARG A 181 -24.46 16.33 -16.80
C ARG A 181 -25.15 17.35 -17.72
N PHE A 182 -24.70 17.49 -18.96
CA PHE A 182 -25.27 18.44 -19.93
C PHE A 182 -26.51 17.91 -20.67
N LEU A 183 -26.95 16.66 -20.46
CA LEU A 183 -28.04 16.03 -21.21
C LEU A 183 -29.38 16.79 -21.13
N HIS A 184 -29.59 17.59 -20.09
CA HIS A 184 -30.77 18.44 -19.93
C HIS A 184 -30.84 19.61 -20.94
N ARG A 185 -29.76 19.88 -21.69
CA ARG A 185 -29.71 20.95 -22.69
C ARG A 185 -30.25 20.48 -24.05
N ALA A 186 -30.68 21.42 -24.89
CA ALA A 186 -31.25 21.15 -26.22
C ALA A 186 -30.31 20.35 -27.17
N GLN A 187 -29.01 20.30 -26.89
CA GLN A 187 -27.98 19.64 -27.70
C GLN A 187 -27.69 18.18 -27.30
N ARG A 188 -28.69 17.43 -26.83
CA ARG A 188 -28.53 16.05 -26.31
C ARG A 188 -27.78 15.09 -27.25
N PHE A 189 -28.05 15.14 -28.56
CA PHE A 189 -27.39 14.28 -29.55
C PHE A 189 -25.89 14.61 -29.69
N HIS A 190 -25.52 15.89 -29.63
CA HIS A 190 -24.13 16.31 -29.68
C HIS A 190 -23.36 15.84 -28.44
N ILE A 191 -23.99 15.89 -27.25
CA ILE A 191 -23.36 15.41 -26.01
C ILE A 191 -23.10 13.91 -26.09
N VAL A 192 -24.10 13.12 -26.49
CA VAL A 192 -23.95 11.65 -26.59
C VAL A 192 -22.87 11.27 -27.61
N THR A 193 -22.83 11.94 -28.76
CA THR A 193 -21.80 11.67 -29.79
C THR A 193 -20.39 12.01 -29.31
N VAL A 194 -20.20 13.09 -28.57
CA VAL A 194 -18.89 13.43 -27.98
C VAL A 194 -18.49 12.45 -26.87
N VAL A 195 -19.41 12.05 -26.01
CA VAL A 195 -19.13 11.02 -24.98
C VAL A 195 -18.72 9.71 -25.64
N LEU A 196 -19.47 9.25 -26.65
CA LEU A 196 -19.11 8.03 -27.39
C LEU A 196 -17.75 8.19 -28.11
N GLY A 197 -17.52 9.33 -28.76
CA GLY A 197 -16.25 9.62 -29.44
C GLY A 197 -15.05 9.65 -28.50
N THR A 198 -15.20 10.21 -27.29
CA THR A 198 -14.13 10.23 -26.27
C THR A 198 -13.92 8.87 -25.61
N LEU A 199 -14.97 8.05 -25.46
CA LEU A 199 -14.83 6.65 -25.04
C LEU A 199 -14.12 5.79 -26.11
N LEU A 200 -14.42 6.02 -27.39
CA LEU A 200 -13.68 5.39 -28.50
C LEU A 200 -12.23 5.87 -28.54
N LEU A 201 -11.96 7.15 -28.25
CA LEU A 201 -10.60 7.67 -28.11
C LEU A 201 -9.84 7.01 -26.95
N LEU A 202 -10.50 6.79 -25.81
CA LEU A 202 -9.92 6.06 -24.69
C LEU A 202 -9.59 4.61 -25.09
N ALA A 203 -10.53 3.90 -25.73
CA ALA A 203 -10.29 2.55 -26.24
C ALA A 203 -9.13 2.53 -27.26
N GLY A 204 -9.06 3.52 -28.15
CA GLY A 204 -7.95 3.72 -29.08
C GLY A 204 -6.63 3.98 -28.36
N SER A 205 -6.63 4.73 -27.27
CA SER A 205 -5.44 5.00 -26.44
C SER A 205 -4.94 3.72 -25.76
N VAL A 206 -5.85 2.88 -25.26
CA VAL A 206 -5.52 1.55 -24.70
C VAL A 206 -4.86 0.66 -25.76
N VAL A 207 -5.47 0.55 -26.96
CA VAL A 207 -4.92 -0.27 -28.06
C VAL A 207 -3.63 0.32 -28.63
N ALA A 208 -3.46 1.65 -28.63
CA ALA A 208 -2.21 2.28 -29.00
C ALA A 208 -1.10 1.95 -27.99
N SER A 209 -1.41 2.01 -26.69
CA SER A 209 -0.45 1.71 -25.63
C SER A 209 0.05 0.26 -25.67
N SER A 210 -0.78 -0.71 -26.10
CA SER A 210 -0.36 -2.11 -26.22
C SER A 210 0.71 -2.37 -27.29
N ARG A 211 0.97 -1.40 -28.17
CA ARG A 211 2.10 -1.44 -29.12
C ARG A 211 3.39 -0.87 -28.53
N VAL A 212 3.30 -0.11 -27.45
CA VAL A 212 4.43 0.58 -26.81
C VAL A 212 4.92 -0.20 -25.61
N VAL A 213 4.00 -0.71 -24.77
CA VAL A 213 4.34 -1.41 -23.53
C VAL A 213 4.05 -2.90 -23.63
N ALA A 214 4.91 -3.72 -23.03
CA ALA A 214 4.82 -5.18 -23.06
C ALA A 214 3.81 -5.74 -22.02
N TYR A 215 2.59 -5.20 -22.01
CA TYR A 215 1.51 -5.66 -21.11
C TYR A 215 0.36 -6.30 -21.89
N PRO A 216 -0.26 -7.39 -21.38
CA PRO A 216 -1.48 -7.93 -21.94
C PRO A 216 -2.61 -6.90 -21.98
N LEU A 217 -3.43 -6.91 -23.04
CA LEU A 217 -4.52 -5.95 -23.23
C LEU A 217 -5.47 -5.88 -22.02
N ARG A 218 -5.73 -7.02 -21.35
CA ARG A 218 -6.56 -7.06 -20.13
C ARG A 218 -6.02 -6.17 -19.01
N MET A 219 -4.69 -6.10 -18.82
CA MET A 219 -4.06 -5.27 -17.80
C MET A 219 -4.09 -3.79 -18.20
N LEU A 220 -4.02 -3.48 -19.49
CA LEU A 220 -4.14 -2.11 -19.99
C LEU A 220 -5.57 -1.56 -19.88
N VAL A 221 -6.57 -2.43 -20.00
CA VAL A 221 -8.00 -2.09 -19.81
C VAL A 221 -8.35 -1.94 -18.33
N HIS A 222 -7.92 -2.88 -17.48
CA HIS A 222 -8.24 -2.87 -16.05
C HIS A 222 -7.31 -2.00 -15.19
N GLY A 223 -6.13 -1.64 -15.73
CA GLY A 223 -5.07 -0.90 -15.04
C GLY A 223 -3.97 -1.85 -14.58
N ILE A 224 -2.71 -1.49 -14.85
CA ILE A 224 -1.54 -2.36 -14.61
C ILE A 224 -1.37 -2.65 -13.11
N ASP A 225 -1.44 -1.62 -12.27
CA ASP A 225 -1.34 -1.70 -10.81
C ASP A 225 -2.66 -1.30 -10.14
N TYR A 226 -3.78 -1.84 -10.64
CA TYR A 226 -5.13 -1.54 -10.10
C TYR A 226 -5.69 -2.68 -9.26
N HIS A 227 -5.13 -3.87 -9.40
CA HIS A 227 -5.52 -5.04 -8.66
C HIS A 227 -4.31 -5.96 -8.52
N TRP A 228 -4.02 -6.36 -7.29
CA TRP A 228 -3.01 -7.34 -6.96
C TRP A 228 -3.63 -8.74 -6.93
N ALA A 229 -2.88 -9.72 -7.42
CA ALA A 229 -3.31 -11.10 -7.45
C ALA A 229 -3.50 -11.62 -5.99
N PRO A 230 -4.62 -12.26 -5.64
CA PRO A 230 -4.96 -12.61 -4.27
C PRO A 230 -4.17 -13.79 -3.69
N GLU A 231 -3.51 -14.59 -4.54
CA GLU A 231 -3.03 -15.94 -4.22
C GLU A 231 -2.04 -15.98 -3.05
N LEU A 232 -1.24 -14.92 -2.86
CA LEU A 232 -0.19 -14.84 -1.84
C LEU A 232 -0.45 -13.79 -0.76
N MET A 233 -1.66 -13.23 -0.68
CA MET A 233 -1.94 -12.15 0.27
C MET A 233 -2.06 -12.59 1.71
N GLY A 234 -2.42 -13.86 1.94
CA GLY A 234 -2.79 -14.33 3.26
C GLY A 234 -4.17 -13.86 3.69
N ASP A 235 -4.61 -14.33 4.84
CA ASP A 235 -5.86 -13.90 5.45
C ASP A 235 -5.64 -12.73 6.44
N GLU A 236 -6.74 -12.20 6.98
CA GLU A 236 -6.69 -11.11 7.95
C GLU A 236 -5.96 -11.52 9.24
N GLU A 237 -6.06 -12.79 9.64
CA GLU A 237 -5.42 -13.28 10.85
C GLU A 237 -3.89 -13.22 10.71
N GLU A 238 -3.36 -13.71 9.60
CA GLU A 238 -1.93 -13.63 9.26
C GLU A 238 -1.44 -12.17 9.25
N MET A 239 -2.19 -11.25 8.65
CA MET A 239 -1.83 -9.82 8.63
C MET A 239 -1.79 -9.21 10.04
N ILE A 240 -2.70 -9.62 10.93
CA ILE A 240 -2.72 -9.17 12.33
C ILE A 240 -1.49 -9.68 13.08
N TYR A 241 -1.21 -10.99 13.01
CA TYR A 241 -0.05 -11.57 13.69
C TYR A 241 1.27 -11.03 13.11
N ASP A 242 1.35 -10.82 11.80
CA ASP A 242 2.50 -10.21 11.15
C ASP A 242 2.75 -8.78 11.65
N MET A 243 1.71 -7.94 11.71
CA MET A 243 1.82 -6.61 12.30
C MET A 243 2.30 -6.66 13.75
N LEU A 244 1.74 -7.55 14.58
CA LEU A 244 2.12 -7.66 15.99
C LEU A 244 3.57 -8.11 16.14
N SER A 245 4.01 -9.08 15.32
CA SER A 245 5.37 -9.60 15.27
C SER A 245 6.36 -8.50 14.88
N ARG A 246 6.04 -7.76 13.81
CA ARG A 246 6.82 -6.60 13.35
C ARG A 246 6.98 -5.52 14.41
N ARG A 247 5.95 -5.31 15.23
CA ARG A 247 5.96 -4.36 16.36
C ARG A 247 6.49 -4.96 17.67
N GLN A 248 6.98 -6.20 17.65
CA GLN A 248 7.54 -6.92 18.79
C GLN A 248 6.57 -7.00 19.98
N ARG A 249 5.27 -7.15 19.72
CA ARG A 249 4.23 -7.24 20.75
C ARG A 249 4.05 -8.69 21.22
N TRP A 250 5.12 -9.31 21.72
CA TRP A 250 5.16 -10.74 22.08
C TRP A 250 4.10 -11.14 23.12
N ALA A 251 3.99 -10.42 24.24
CA ALA A 251 2.93 -10.64 25.22
C ALA A 251 1.50 -10.59 24.62
N THR A 252 1.26 -9.71 23.65
CA THR A 252 -0.06 -9.63 22.97
C THR A 252 -0.31 -10.85 22.09
N ILE A 253 0.71 -11.31 21.35
CA ILE A 253 0.66 -12.53 20.53
C ILE A 253 0.39 -13.76 21.40
N ALA A 254 1.14 -13.92 22.50
CA ALA A 254 1.00 -15.03 23.43
C ALA A 254 -0.41 -15.10 24.03
N ASN A 255 -0.94 -13.97 24.53
CA ASN A 255 -2.30 -13.90 25.08
C ASN A 255 -3.38 -14.20 24.02
N ARG A 256 -3.23 -13.63 22.81
CA ARG A 256 -4.17 -13.88 21.71
C ARG A 256 -4.20 -15.35 21.35
N TYR A 257 -3.04 -15.98 21.19
CA TYR A 257 -2.95 -17.40 20.83
C TYR A 257 -3.49 -18.32 21.93
N ASN A 258 -3.26 -18.01 23.21
CA ASN A 258 -3.82 -18.81 24.31
C ASN A 258 -5.34 -18.71 24.41
N THR A 259 -5.94 -17.59 24.00
CA THR A 259 -7.40 -17.41 24.00
C THR A 259 -8.06 -17.95 22.72
N HIS A 260 -7.38 -17.82 21.59
CA HIS A 260 -7.84 -18.24 20.27
C HIS A 260 -6.65 -18.87 19.51
N PRO A 261 -6.40 -20.17 19.68
CA PRO A 261 -5.36 -20.88 18.95
C PRO A 261 -5.66 -20.90 17.44
N SER A 262 -4.61 -20.94 16.62
CA SER A 262 -4.71 -21.04 15.16
C SER A 262 -3.91 -22.25 14.66
N ASP A 263 -4.47 -22.96 13.70
CA ASP A 263 -3.83 -24.11 13.03
C ASP A 263 -2.82 -23.69 11.95
N ASN A 264 -2.72 -22.39 11.68
CA ASN A 264 -1.80 -21.85 10.69
C ASN A 264 -0.33 -22.03 11.14
N PRO A 265 0.54 -22.71 10.35
CA PRO A 265 1.93 -22.98 10.71
C PRO A 265 2.76 -21.74 11.04
N ALA A 266 2.54 -20.64 10.32
CA ALA A 266 3.27 -19.40 10.54
C ALA A 266 2.84 -18.71 11.83
N ILE A 267 1.53 -18.69 12.11
CA ILE A 267 0.98 -18.15 13.36
C ILE A 267 1.46 -18.99 14.55
N LEU A 268 1.42 -20.32 14.44
CA LEU A 268 1.95 -21.23 15.45
C LEU A 268 3.42 -20.94 15.76
N ALA A 269 4.28 -20.83 14.72
CA ALA A 269 5.70 -20.53 14.89
C ALA A 269 5.94 -19.24 15.69
N VAL A 270 5.18 -18.19 15.36
CA VAL A 270 5.32 -16.86 15.96
C VAL A 270 4.73 -16.80 17.35
N ALA A 271 3.62 -17.50 17.58
CA ALA A 271 3.03 -17.65 18.89
C ALA A 271 3.93 -18.44 19.84
N LYS A 272 4.54 -19.53 19.36
CA LYS A 272 5.50 -20.32 20.15
C LYS A 272 6.76 -19.51 20.46
N TYR A 273 7.26 -18.72 19.50
CA TYR A 273 8.34 -17.76 19.79
C TYR A 273 7.92 -16.75 20.86
N ALA A 274 6.73 -16.17 20.76
CA ALA A 274 6.23 -15.23 21.75
C ALA A 274 6.08 -15.85 23.15
N LEU A 275 5.51 -17.06 23.26
CA LEU A 275 5.39 -17.79 24.53
C LEU A 275 6.75 -18.07 25.15
N TYR A 276 7.74 -18.48 24.34
CA TYR A 276 9.11 -18.69 24.80
C TYR A 276 9.76 -17.39 25.27
N HIS A 277 9.59 -16.31 24.51
CA HIS A 277 10.11 -14.99 24.86
C HIS A 277 9.55 -14.47 26.19
N GLU A 278 8.27 -14.75 26.49
CA GLU A 278 7.63 -14.41 27.76
C GLU A 278 7.94 -15.43 28.89
N GLY A 279 8.78 -16.44 28.64
CA GLY A 279 9.18 -17.45 29.64
C GLY A 279 8.09 -18.46 29.99
N MET A 280 7.06 -18.59 29.16
CA MET A 280 5.91 -19.48 29.41
C MET A 280 6.13 -20.92 28.93
N ILE A 281 7.06 -21.14 28.02
CA ILE A 281 7.42 -22.47 27.50
C ILE A 281 8.93 -22.61 27.39
N GLU A 282 9.41 -23.86 27.34
CA GLU A 282 10.83 -24.14 27.16
C GLU A 282 11.26 -24.12 25.67
N ARG A 283 12.59 -24.09 25.45
CA ARG A 283 13.17 -24.06 24.10
C ARG A 283 12.77 -25.29 23.26
N GLN A 284 12.60 -26.46 23.87
CA GLN A 284 12.22 -27.67 23.15
C GLN A 284 10.83 -27.55 22.54
N GLU A 285 9.87 -26.97 23.26
CA GLU A 285 8.52 -26.71 22.77
C GLU A 285 8.49 -25.66 21.66
N LEU A 286 9.33 -24.63 21.77
CA LEU A 286 9.54 -23.67 20.68
C LEU A 286 9.99 -24.39 19.40
N LEU A 287 11.03 -25.23 19.48
CA LEU A 287 11.58 -25.93 18.33
C LEU A 287 10.56 -26.88 17.68
N GLN A 288 9.73 -27.56 18.49
CA GLN A 288 8.62 -28.37 17.97
C GLN A 288 7.58 -27.50 17.24
N GLY A 289 7.24 -26.34 17.79
CA GLY A 289 6.34 -25.37 17.17
C GLY A 289 6.84 -24.77 15.86
N LEU A 290 8.16 -24.75 15.66
CA LEU A 290 8.78 -24.30 14.41
C LEU A 290 8.78 -25.39 13.33
N ALA A 291 8.71 -26.67 13.68
CA ALA A 291 8.84 -27.76 12.72
C ALA A 291 7.87 -27.68 11.51
N PRO A 292 6.59 -27.31 11.68
CA PRO A 292 5.67 -27.13 10.55
C PRO A 292 6.06 -25.98 9.61
N SER A 293 6.73 -24.95 10.12
CA SER A 293 7.11 -23.76 9.34
C SER A 293 8.27 -23.99 8.36
N PHE A 294 8.98 -25.12 8.47
CA PHE A 294 10.07 -25.46 7.53
C PHE A 294 9.58 -25.81 6.12
N ARG A 295 8.28 -26.02 5.94
CA ARG A 295 7.66 -26.19 4.62
C ARG A 295 7.44 -24.84 3.94
N SER A 296 7.27 -24.86 2.62
CA SER A 296 6.91 -23.65 1.87
C SER A 296 5.67 -23.01 2.47
N GLN A 297 5.74 -21.70 2.68
CA GLN A 297 4.61 -20.90 3.12
C GLN A 297 3.74 -20.53 1.92
N ASN A 298 2.46 -20.27 2.18
CA ASN A 298 1.47 -20.02 1.13
C ASN A 298 1.10 -18.53 1.01
N SER A 299 1.70 -17.65 1.81
CA SER A 299 1.43 -16.22 1.77
C SER A 299 2.66 -15.38 2.13
N ILE A 300 2.67 -14.13 1.64
CA ILE A 300 3.73 -13.16 1.92
C ILE A 300 3.78 -12.76 3.41
N PRO A 301 2.65 -12.48 4.10
CA PRO A 301 2.69 -12.22 5.54
C PRO A 301 3.26 -13.40 6.34
N ALA A 302 2.89 -14.64 6.00
CA ALA A 302 3.43 -15.83 6.65
C ALA A 302 4.96 -15.91 6.50
N MET A 303 5.48 -15.73 5.27
CA MET A 303 6.92 -15.71 5.00
C MET A 303 7.64 -14.59 5.78
N GLN A 304 7.09 -13.37 5.77
CA GLN A 304 7.68 -12.23 6.50
C GLN A 304 7.70 -12.45 8.01
N MET A 305 6.66 -13.09 8.54
CA MET A 305 6.50 -13.35 9.97
C MET A 305 7.42 -14.49 10.44
N ILE A 306 7.52 -15.57 9.67
CA ILE A 306 8.48 -16.66 9.95
C ILE A 306 9.92 -16.18 9.79
N SER A 307 10.18 -15.33 8.79
CA SER A 307 11.48 -14.68 8.65
C SER A 307 11.87 -13.89 9.91
N GLU A 308 10.91 -13.29 10.61
CA GLU A 308 11.16 -12.63 11.90
C GLU A 308 11.61 -13.59 12.97
N VAL A 309 10.89 -14.70 13.11
CA VAL A 309 11.16 -15.71 14.12
C VAL A 309 12.48 -16.42 13.88
N TYR A 310 12.75 -16.83 12.64
CA TYR A 310 14.01 -17.48 12.29
C TYR A 310 15.23 -16.62 12.57
N LEU A 311 15.18 -15.30 12.32
CA LEU A 311 16.28 -14.41 12.69
C LEU A 311 16.53 -14.47 14.20
N ARG A 312 15.47 -14.38 15.00
CA ARG A 312 15.54 -14.30 16.47
C ARG A 312 15.99 -15.61 17.13
N VAL A 313 15.68 -16.74 16.52
CA VAL A 313 16.10 -18.07 17.00
C VAL A 313 17.51 -18.42 16.53
N GLY A 314 18.06 -17.68 15.56
CA GLY A 314 19.42 -17.88 15.01
C GLY A 314 19.47 -18.69 13.71
N PHE A 315 18.33 -18.98 13.08
CA PHE A 315 18.27 -19.64 11.77
C PHE A 315 18.41 -18.61 10.64
N ILE A 316 19.59 -18.00 10.53
CA ILE A 316 19.85 -16.84 9.68
C ILE A 316 19.58 -17.13 8.20
N THR A 317 20.05 -18.27 7.69
CA THR A 317 19.84 -18.67 6.28
C THR A 317 18.35 -18.89 5.96
N MET A 318 17.59 -19.45 6.89
CA MET A 318 16.15 -19.64 6.70
C MET A 318 15.38 -18.31 6.76
N SER A 319 15.81 -17.39 7.62
CA SER A 319 15.29 -16.02 7.65
C SER A 319 15.55 -15.32 6.31
N GLN A 320 16.78 -15.39 5.81
CA GLN A 320 17.16 -14.80 4.51
C GLN A 320 16.33 -15.36 3.36
N ARG A 321 16.16 -16.69 3.31
CA ARG A 321 15.33 -17.37 2.32
C ARG A 321 13.89 -16.86 2.33
N ASN A 322 13.24 -16.82 3.49
CA ASN A 322 11.86 -16.37 3.61
C ASN A 322 11.70 -14.90 3.23
N ALA A 323 12.64 -14.03 3.61
CA ALA A 323 12.61 -12.62 3.21
C ALA A 323 12.74 -12.45 1.68
N PHE A 324 13.59 -13.25 1.04
CA PHE A 324 13.76 -13.27 -0.41
C PHE A 324 12.49 -13.80 -1.11
N GLU A 325 11.99 -14.96 -0.72
CA GLU A 325 10.75 -15.54 -1.28
C GLU A 325 9.54 -14.60 -1.12
N ALA A 326 9.40 -13.96 0.05
CA ALA A 326 8.36 -12.97 0.29
C ALA A 326 8.45 -11.77 -0.66
N MET A 327 9.67 -11.33 -0.99
CA MET A 327 9.90 -10.21 -1.89
C MET A 327 9.56 -10.57 -3.35
N GLU A 328 10.02 -11.74 -3.79
CA GLU A 328 9.78 -12.23 -5.15
C GLU A 328 8.33 -12.65 -5.38
N GLY A 329 7.60 -13.00 -4.31
CA GLY A 329 6.17 -13.31 -4.36
C GLY A 329 5.25 -12.11 -4.58
N ILE A 330 5.76 -10.88 -4.50
CA ILE A 330 4.95 -9.66 -4.62
C ILE A 330 4.35 -9.56 -6.04
N PRO A 331 3.01 -9.49 -6.20
CA PRO A 331 2.35 -9.68 -7.51
C PRO A 331 2.76 -8.71 -8.62
N ASN A 332 3.11 -7.48 -8.27
CA ASN A 332 3.53 -6.44 -9.23
C ASN A 332 5.07 -6.34 -9.37
N CYS A 333 5.80 -7.31 -8.81
CA CYS A 333 7.26 -7.38 -8.79
C CYS A 333 7.93 -6.14 -8.17
N ASN A 334 7.21 -5.30 -7.41
CA ASN A 334 7.72 -4.02 -6.93
C ASN A 334 8.64 -4.12 -5.68
N LYS A 335 9.28 -5.28 -5.46
CA LYS A 335 10.14 -5.56 -4.29
C LYS A 335 9.46 -5.14 -2.97
N SER A 336 10.21 -5.18 -1.87
CA SER A 336 9.71 -4.74 -0.56
C SER A 336 10.81 -4.11 0.26
N ALA A 337 10.55 -2.92 0.80
CA ALA A 337 11.48 -2.25 1.70
C ALA A 337 11.72 -3.10 2.96
N ARG A 338 10.68 -3.78 3.48
CA ARG A 338 10.78 -4.67 4.63
C ARG A 338 11.62 -5.91 4.33
N SER A 339 11.43 -6.53 3.17
CA SER A 339 12.26 -7.68 2.78
C SER A 339 13.71 -7.28 2.60
N LEU A 340 13.99 -6.17 1.91
CA LEU A 340 15.35 -5.63 1.78
C LEU A 340 15.99 -5.31 3.13
N TYR A 341 15.22 -4.75 4.07
CA TYR A 341 15.67 -4.53 5.45
C TYR A 341 16.15 -5.84 6.08
N ARG A 342 15.38 -6.92 5.96
CA ARG A 342 15.78 -8.22 6.51
C ARG A 342 16.95 -8.86 5.76
N LEU A 343 17.03 -8.67 4.45
CA LEU A 343 18.17 -9.13 3.65
C LEU A 343 19.46 -8.41 4.06
N VAL A 344 19.41 -7.12 4.40
CA VAL A 344 20.57 -6.41 4.97
C VAL A 344 20.99 -7.02 6.31
N GLU A 345 20.05 -7.26 7.23
CA GLU A 345 20.36 -7.83 8.55
C GLU A 345 21.02 -9.21 8.43
N THR A 346 20.43 -10.09 7.62
CA THR A 346 20.95 -11.45 7.42
C THR A 346 22.32 -11.46 6.77
N ASN A 347 22.54 -10.66 5.71
CA ASN A 347 23.84 -10.56 5.06
C ASN A 347 24.91 -9.89 5.94
N LEU A 348 24.52 -8.98 6.84
CA LEU A 348 25.42 -8.42 7.85
C LEU A 348 25.91 -9.50 8.83
N ILE A 349 25.00 -10.36 9.29
CA ILE A 349 25.29 -11.44 10.25
C ILE A 349 26.16 -12.53 9.60
N THR A 350 25.86 -12.93 8.38
CA THR A 350 26.62 -13.97 7.65
C THR A 350 27.96 -13.49 7.10
N GLY A 351 28.28 -12.19 7.24
CA GLY A 351 29.53 -11.62 6.75
C GLY A 351 29.55 -11.27 5.25
N GLN A 352 28.41 -11.37 4.56
CA GLN A 352 28.24 -11.02 3.15
C GLN A 352 28.07 -9.50 2.97
N TYR A 353 29.07 -8.74 3.41
CA TYR A 353 29.04 -7.28 3.49
C TYR A 353 28.79 -6.60 2.13
N GLU A 354 29.35 -7.12 1.04
CA GLU A 354 29.14 -6.56 -0.30
C GLU A 354 27.68 -6.67 -0.76
N VAL A 355 27.01 -7.78 -0.43
CA VAL A 355 25.60 -8.00 -0.76
C VAL A 355 24.72 -7.09 0.10
N ALA A 356 25.01 -7.01 1.41
CA ALA A 356 24.34 -6.07 2.30
C ALA A 356 24.44 -4.63 1.78
N LEU A 357 25.61 -4.21 1.28
CA LEU A 357 25.83 -2.87 0.75
C LEU A 357 24.93 -2.54 -0.45
N LYS A 358 24.66 -3.52 -1.33
CA LYS A 358 23.74 -3.35 -2.47
C LYS A 358 22.32 -3.03 -1.98
N TYR A 359 21.82 -3.79 -1.01
CA TYR A 359 20.48 -3.57 -0.46
C TYR A 359 20.39 -2.28 0.36
N ILE A 360 21.43 -1.94 1.14
CA ILE A 360 21.54 -0.67 1.86
C ILE A 360 21.43 0.50 0.89
N THR A 361 22.16 0.45 -0.22
CA THR A 361 22.16 1.52 -1.24
C THR A 361 20.75 1.77 -1.78
N ILE A 362 19.96 0.72 -2.00
CA ILE A 362 18.54 0.87 -2.39
C ILE A 362 17.73 1.56 -1.28
N LEU A 363 17.85 1.09 -0.04
CA LEU A 363 17.08 1.61 1.10
C LEU A 363 17.43 3.06 1.47
N GLU A 364 18.62 3.54 1.13
CA GLU A 364 19.02 4.94 1.33
C GLU A 364 18.23 5.93 0.47
N HIS A 365 17.62 5.46 -0.62
CA HIS A 365 16.72 6.26 -1.46
C HIS A 365 15.26 6.23 -1.01
N THR A 366 14.94 5.56 0.11
CA THR A 366 13.60 5.60 0.72
C THR A 366 13.47 6.75 1.71
N LEU A 367 12.25 7.14 2.11
CA LEU A 367 12.09 8.12 3.19
C LEU A 367 12.20 7.46 4.58
N MET A 368 11.47 6.36 4.80
CA MET A 368 11.33 5.77 6.14
C MET A 368 12.52 4.90 6.57
N TYR A 369 13.20 4.21 5.64
CA TYR A 369 14.30 3.30 5.99
C TYR A 369 15.67 3.94 5.90
N ARG A 370 15.82 5.10 5.26
CA ARG A 370 17.12 5.76 5.02
C ARG A 370 17.96 5.98 6.27
N SER A 371 17.34 6.41 7.38
CA SER A 371 18.07 6.64 8.62
C SER A 371 18.65 5.34 9.21
N TRP A 372 17.93 4.23 9.07
CA TRP A 372 18.38 2.91 9.47
C TRP A 372 19.43 2.37 8.50
N ALA A 373 19.23 2.53 7.19
CA ALA A 373 20.17 2.11 6.16
C ALA A 373 21.55 2.78 6.35
N ASN A 374 21.59 4.10 6.63
CA ASN A 374 22.82 4.82 6.96
C ASN A 374 23.52 4.29 8.23
N LYS A 375 22.77 3.76 9.20
CA LYS A 375 23.36 3.09 10.38
C LYS A 375 23.98 1.76 9.99
N MET A 376 23.28 0.97 9.17
CA MET A 376 23.77 -0.33 8.69
C MET A 376 25.00 -0.17 7.78
N ARG A 377 25.04 0.85 6.91
CA ARG A 377 26.23 1.17 6.08
C ARG A 377 27.49 1.27 6.93
N ARG A 378 27.42 2.01 8.04
CA ARG A 378 28.56 2.20 8.96
C ARG A 378 29.00 0.90 9.66
N LEU A 379 28.10 -0.06 9.83
CA LEU A 379 28.43 -1.39 10.37
C LEU A 379 29.08 -2.27 9.29
N VAL A 380 28.61 -2.20 8.05
CA VAL A 380 29.15 -2.92 6.90
C VAL A 380 30.56 -2.41 6.52
N GLU A 381 30.78 -1.10 6.53
CA GLU A 381 32.08 -0.47 6.22
C GLU A 381 33.12 -0.68 7.33
N HIS A 382 32.67 -0.88 8.57
CA HIS A 382 33.52 -1.15 9.72
C HIS A 382 33.01 -2.35 10.53
N PRO A 383 33.15 -3.59 10.02
CA PRO A 383 32.59 -4.79 10.65
C PRO A 383 33.03 -5.03 12.09
N GLN A 384 34.19 -4.49 12.50
CA GLN A 384 34.67 -4.59 13.89
C GLN A 384 33.68 -3.97 14.88
N ARG A 385 32.89 -2.96 14.44
CA ARG A 385 31.87 -2.31 15.27
C ARG A 385 30.66 -3.20 15.55
N ILE A 386 30.45 -4.28 14.79
CA ILE A 386 29.37 -5.24 15.03
C ILE A 386 29.49 -5.83 16.43
N ARG A 387 30.72 -6.04 16.95
CA ARG A 387 30.98 -6.54 18.30
C ARG A 387 30.35 -5.69 19.41
N ASN A 388 30.15 -4.40 19.15
CA ASN A 388 29.52 -3.47 20.10
C ASN A 388 27.98 -3.50 20.01
N HIS A 389 27.43 -4.18 19.00
CA HIS A 389 26.00 -4.30 18.78
C HIS A 389 25.50 -5.68 19.26
N VAL A 390 25.03 -5.74 20.50
CA VAL A 390 24.63 -6.99 21.21
C VAL A 390 23.85 -7.94 20.29
N PHE A 391 22.75 -7.47 19.69
CA PHE A 391 21.87 -8.30 18.87
C PHE A 391 22.57 -8.95 17.66
N TYR A 392 23.26 -8.17 16.81
CA TYR A 392 23.95 -8.71 15.63
C TYR A 392 25.20 -9.52 16.00
N HIS A 393 25.91 -9.13 17.06
CA HIS A 393 27.09 -9.86 17.51
C HIS A 393 26.74 -11.26 18.00
N GLU A 394 25.71 -11.38 18.85
CA GLU A 394 25.26 -12.68 19.37
C GLU A 394 24.80 -13.59 18.24
N LEU A 395 24.01 -13.09 17.28
CA LEU A 395 23.58 -13.87 16.13
C LEU A 395 24.74 -14.29 15.23
N GLN A 396 25.78 -13.47 15.10
CA GLN A 396 26.99 -13.84 14.36
C GLN A 396 27.77 -14.95 15.07
N LEU A 397 27.87 -14.92 16.40
CA LEU A 397 28.48 -16.01 17.17
C LEU A 397 27.69 -17.31 17.02
N VAL A 398 26.36 -17.24 17.11
CA VAL A 398 25.47 -18.40 16.91
C VAL A 398 25.67 -18.98 15.51
N TYR A 399 25.59 -18.14 14.47
CA TYR A 399 25.76 -18.56 13.08
C TYR A 399 27.11 -19.24 12.84
N ASN A 400 28.20 -18.65 13.33
CA ASN A 400 29.55 -19.21 13.17
C ASN A 400 29.78 -20.51 13.97
N ALA A 401 29.00 -20.73 15.04
CA ALA A 401 29.10 -21.93 15.88
C ALA A 401 28.22 -23.09 15.37
N THR A 402 27.17 -22.80 14.60
CA THR A 402 26.36 -23.83 13.95
C THR A 402 27.02 -24.29 12.66
N PRO A 403 27.36 -25.59 12.52
CA PRO A 403 27.74 -26.12 11.21
C PRO A 403 26.57 -25.93 10.24
N ASP A 404 26.86 -25.53 9.00
CA ASP A 404 25.87 -25.44 7.94
C ASP A 404 25.24 -26.83 7.74
N ALA A 405 24.06 -27.07 8.30
CA ALA A 405 23.37 -28.35 8.18
C ALA A 405 22.70 -28.56 6.81
N PHE A 406 22.83 -27.58 5.90
CA PHE A 406 22.16 -27.54 4.60
C PHE A 406 23.11 -27.47 3.41
N PHE A 407 24.42 -27.67 3.61
CA PHE A 407 25.40 -27.87 2.53
C PHE A 407 26.34 -29.04 2.79
#